data_AF-A0A3A1XEZ7-F1
#
_entry.id   AF-A0A3A1XEZ7-F1
#
_cell.length_a   1.000
_cell.length_b   1.000
_cell.length_c   1.000
_cell.angle_alpha   90.00
_cell.angle_beta   90.00
_cell.angle_gamma   90.00
#
_symmetry.space_group_name_H-M   'P 1'
#
loop_
_entity.id
_entity.type
_entity.pdbx_description
1 polymer ?
#
loop_
_entity_poly.entity_id
_entity_poly.type
_entity_poly.pdbx_seq_one_letter_code
_entity_poly.pdbx_strand_id
1 'polypeptide(L)'
;MATPAFAADAAKEPTVQEQNLALAQAQLATAKETLKTKQEALKKDNEDIAAYVKLYPNLNEAGLKEQAKKDAADNSAANNAAAKAYNKANENLANDTKAVNDAQAAVDAAQKLVDANTPKVEPSKDAKRVALAKLDEAKEKLDKAKEAKDKAFAEADAAFNAKHDAENNLKAAQRALKDYQDENAKDKGSRAYNAEVASLKKVINEANEALSAAKTKFADADKAFKEAAGKFGEALTAYAGAYKNAQASKADVSTYPTPASLAPLSTDYVYGTNFVPSATVQPGKPGAAKPGKPGQAAGQAGANGAAAGAKTEVENKKDKDKRGNTHTGTGV
;
A
#
# COMPACT_ATOMS: atom_id res chain seq x y z
N MET A 1 -19.54 18.45 78.01
CA MET A 1 -19.80 17.80 76.71
C MET A 1 -18.46 17.67 76.00
N ALA A 2 -17.94 16.45 75.89
CA ALA A 2 -16.69 16.18 75.17
C ALA A 2 -17.05 15.79 73.72
N THR A 3 -16.59 16.58 72.76
CA THR A 3 -16.62 16.25 71.33
C THR A 3 -15.74 15.03 71.06
N PRO A 4 -16.19 14.03 70.26
CA PRO A 4 -15.32 12.93 69.84
C PRO A 4 -14.23 13.47 68.91
N ALA A 5 -12.98 13.16 69.22
CA ALA A 5 -11.86 13.40 68.32
C ALA A 5 -12.01 12.52 67.08
N PHE A 6 -12.12 13.15 65.90
CA PHE A 6 -11.90 12.49 64.62
C PHE A 6 -10.47 11.95 64.62
N ALA A 7 -10.31 10.63 64.67
CA ALA A 7 -9.06 9.99 64.31
C ALA A 7 -8.80 10.31 62.84
N ALA A 8 -7.77 11.11 62.57
CA ALA A 8 -7.25 11.27 61.23
C ALA A 8 -6.81 9.89 60.74
N ASP A 9 -7.51 9.36 59.74
CA ASP A 9 -7.13 8.15 59.03
C ASP A 9 -5.71 8.36 58.49
N ALA A 10 -4.74 7.67 59.08
CA ALA A 10 -3.35 7.80 58.70
C ALA A 10 -3.22 7.35 57.25
N ALA A 11 -2.72 8.24 56.37
CA ALA A 11 -2.49 7.91 54.97
C ALA A 11 -1.66 6.62 54.88
N LYS A 12 -2.27 5.56 54.34
CA LYS A 12 -1.59 4.28 54.12
C LYS A 12 -0.40 4.54 53.19
N GLU A 13 0.81 4.27 53.66
CA GLU A 13 2.00 4.31 52.81
C GLU A 13 1.84 3.30 51.65
N PRO A 14 2.22 3.68 50.41
CA PRO A 14 2.08 2.81 49.25
C PRO A 14 2.95 1.57 49.43
N THR A 15 2.37 0.41 49.19
CA THR A 15 3.05 -0.88 49.24
C THR A 15 4.19 -0.94 48.22
N VAL A 16 5.21 -1.78 48.47
CA VAL A 16 6.32 -2.00 47.53
C VAL A 16 5.83 -2.38 46.13
N GLN A 17 4.69 -3.09 46.05
CA GLN A 17 4.09 -3.49 44.78
C GLN A 17 3.43 -2.32 44.03
N GLU A 18 2.76 -1.41 44.76
CA GLU A 18 2.22 -0.17 44.17
C GLU A 18 3.33 0.78 43.70
N GLN A 19 4.43 0.86 44.45
CA GLN A 19 5.62 1.63 44.05
C GLN A 19 6.27 1.07 42.78
N ASN A 20 6.42 -0.25 42.69
CA ASN A 20 6.98 -0.91 41.50
C ASN A 20 6.07 -0.77 40.27
N LEU A 21 4.75 -0.82 40.45
CA LEU A 21 3.79 -0.59 39.37
C LEU A 21 3.87 0.86 38.86
N ALA A 22 3.91 1.84 39.77
CA ALA A 22 4.05 3.26 39.41
C ALA A 22 5.36 3.51 38.63
N LEU A 23 6.47 2.91 39.06
CA LEU A 23 7.74 3.01 38.36
C LEU A 23 7.69 2.37 36.96
N ALA A 24 7.09 1.19 36.82
CA ALA A 24 6.92 0.53 35.54
C ALA A 24 6.01 1.32 34.58
N GLN A 25 4.95 1.94 35.08
CA GLN A 25 4.06 2.80 34.30
C GLN A 25 4.76 4.07 33.82
N ALA A 26 5.61 4.67 34.67
CA ALA A 26 6.44 5.80 34.29
C ALA A 26 7.43 5.42 33.17
N GLN A 27 8.09 4.27 33.29
CA GLN A 27 8.98 3.74 32.25
C GLN A 27 8.24 3.50 30.92
N LEU A 28 7.03 2.96 30.98
CA LEU A 28 6.19 2.75 29.79
C LEU A 28 5.80 4.07 29.12
N ALA A 29 5.45 5.10 29.90
CA ALA A 29 5.13 6.43 29.38
C ALA A 29 6.33 7.03 28.62
N THR A 30 7.53 7.00 29.23
CA THR A 30 8.76 7.47 28.60
C THR A 30 9.10 6.68 27.33
N ALA A 31 8.94 5.36 27.35
CA ALA A 31 9.20 4.52 26.18
C ALA A 31 8.24 4.84 25.01
N LYS A 32 6.96 5.09 25.30
CA LYS A 32 5.95 5.47 24.28
C LYS A 32 6.25 6.84 23.66
N GLU A 33 6.65 7.81 24.48
CA GLU A 33 7.04 9.14 24.00
C GLU A 33 8.30 9.09 23.12
N THR A 34 9.26 8.24 23.51
CA THR A 34 10.44 7.96 22.70
C THR A 34 10.06 7.32 21.35
N LEU A 35 9.21 6.29 21.36
CA LEU A 35 8.72 5.64 20.14
C LEU A 35 8.04 6.63 19.20
N LYS A 36 7.15 7.47 19.73
CA LYS A 36 6.48 8.51 18.95
C LYS A 36 7.48 9.45 18.27
N THR A 37 8.48 9.93 19.02
CA THR A 37 9.53 10.81 18.48
C THR A 37 10.32 10.13 17.35
N LYS A 38 10.63 8.83 17.48
CA LYS A 38 11.33 8.08 16.42
C LYS A 38 10.45 7.82 15.20
N GLN A 39 9.16 7.56 15.40
CA GLN A 39 8.20 7.41 14.30
C GLN A 39 8.02 8.71 13.52
N GLU A 40 8.00 9.86 14.20
CA GLU A 40 7.94 11.18 13.56
C GLU A 40 9.20 11.47 12.72
N ALA A 41 10.39 11.11 13.22
CA ALA A 41 11.64 11.24 12.46
C ALA A 41 11.63 10.37 11.19
N LEU A 42 11.27 9.08 11.33
CA LEU A 42 11.17 8.17 10.19
C LEU A 42 10.09 8.61 9.18
N LYS A 43 8.96 9.15 9.67
CA LYS A 43 7.91 9.70 8.81
C LYS A 43 8.45 10.88 8.00
N LYS A 44 9.18 11.79 8.66
CA LYS A 44 9.78 12.94 8.00
C LYS A 44 10.80 12.52 6.93
N ASP A 45 11.65 11.54 7.21
CA ASP A 45 12.59 11.02 6.22
C ASP A 45 11.86 10.44 4.99
N ASN A 46 10.79 9.68 5.20
CA ASN A 46 9.97 9.14 4.11
C ASN A 46 9.27 10.25 3.31
N GLU A 47 8.80 11.32 3.96
CA GLU A 47 8.20 12.47 3.30
C GLU A 47 9.24 13.25 2.47
N ASP A 48 10.44 13.47 2.99
CA ASP A 48 11.54 14.13 2.28
C ASP A 48 11.98 13.30 1.05
N ILE A 49 12.05 11.96 1.20
CA ILE A 49 12.32 11.05 0.08
C ILE A 49 11.23 11.17 -0.99
N ALA A 50 9.95 11.06 -0.59
CA ALA A 50 8.83 11.11 -1.50
C ALA A 50 8.69 12.48 -2.20
N ALA A 51 8.98 13.58 -1.49
CA ALA A 51 8.96 14.92 -2.06
C ALA A 51 9.98 15.08 -3.17
N TYR A 52 11.21 14.57 -2.99
CA TYR A 52 12.25 14.67 -4.01
C TYR A 52 11.98 13.75 -5.22
N VAL A 53 11.43 12.54 -4.98
CA VAL A 53 10.99 11.64 -6.06
C VAL A 53 9.98 12.32 -6.99
N LYS A 54 9.06 13.14 -6.45
CA LYS A 54 8.08 13.89 -7.25
C LYS A 54 8.69 14.94 -8.17
N LEU A 55 9.86 15.47 -7.84
CA LEU A 55 10.56 16.44 -8.69
C LEU A 55 11.14 15.77 -9.94
N TYR A 56 11.47 14.47 -9.84
CA TYR A 56 12.09 13.70 -10.91
C TYR A 56 11.39 12.34 -11.12
N PRO A 57 10.12 12.32 -11.54
CA PRO A 57 9.30 11.10 -11.59
C PRO A 57 9.79 10.07 -12.62
N ASN A 58 10.66 10.48 -13.56
CA ASN A 58 11.18 9.63 -14.62
C ASN A 58 12.52 8.95 -14.25
N LEU A 59 13.12 9.32 -13.12
CA LEU A 59 14.38 8.74 -12.67
C LEU A 59 14.12 7.51 -11.78
N ASN A 60 14.95 6.48 -11.97
CA ASN A 60 15.03 5.35 -11.05
C ASN A 60 15.86 5.74 -9.80
N GLU A 61 15.93 4.85 -8.82
CA GLU A 61 16.59 5.15 -7.54
C GLU A 61 18.07 5.58 -7.69
N ALA A 62 18.83 4.91 -8.55
CA ALA A 62 20.22 5.27 -8.83
C ALA A 62 20.33 6.65 -9.51
N GLY A 63 19.44 6.92 -10.48
CA GLY A 63 19.36 8.22 -11.14
C GLY A 63 18.97 9.35 -10.19
N LEU A 64 18.05 9.10 -9.26
CA LEU A 64 17.66 10.06 -8.21
C LEU A 64 18.81 10.38 -7.27
N LYS A 65 19.58 9.38 -6.83
CA LYS A 65 20.76 9.58 -5.99
C LYS A 65 21.83 10.43 -6.68
N GLU A 66 22.10 10.16 -7.96
CA GLU A 66 23.05 10.97 -8.74
C GLU A 66 22.53 12.39 -9.00
N GLN A 67 21.23 12.56 -9.26
CA GLN A 67 20.62 13.88 -9.42
C GLN A 67 20.64 14.68 -8.12
N ALA A 68 20.35 14.04 -6.98
CA ALA A 68 20.38 14.67 -5.66
C ALA A 68 21.78 15.16 -5.28
N LYS A 69 22.85 14.44 -5.67
CA LYS A 69 24.22 14.92 -5.48
C LYS A 69 24.50 16.20 -6.27
N LYS A 70 24.04 16.26 -7.52
CA LYS A 70 24.22 17.44 -8.38
C LYS A 70 23.45 18.64 -7.85
N ASP A 71 22.17 18.46 -7.53
CA ASP A 71 21.31 19.52 -7.02
C ASP A 71 21.78 20.02 -5.64
N ALA A 72 22.30 19.14 -4.79
CA ALA A 72 22.82 19.53 -3.47
C ALA A 72 24.15 20.30 -3.54
N ALA A 73 24.97 20.04 -4.57
CA ALA A 73 26.25 20.71 -4.79
C ALA A 73 26.08 22.11 -5.41
N ASP A 74 25.03 22.34 -6.18
CA ASP A 74 24.70 23.65 -6.75
C ASP A 74 23.82 24.45 -5.78
N ASN A 75 24.44 25.37 -5.02
CA ASN A 75 23.74 26.24 -4.07
C ASN A 75 22.75 27.23 -4.73
N SER A 76 22.74 27.36 -6.06
CA SER A 76 21.81 28.19 -6.83
C SER A 76 20.60 27.43 -7.38
N ALA A 77 20.63 26.09 -7.33
CA ALA A 77 19.54 25.26 -7.83
C ALA A 77 18.28 25.42 -6.96
N ALA A 78 17.12 25.61 -7.61
CA ALA A 78 15.82 25.72 -6.95
C ALA A 78 15.48 24.51 -6.04
N ASN A 79 16.12 23.37 -6.27
CA ASN A 79 15.89 22.12 -5.56
C ASN A 79 16.99 21.77 -4.53
N ASN A 80 17.96 22.65 -4.28
CA ASN A 80 19.10 22.37 -3.40
C ASN A 80 18.68 21.88 -2.00
N ALA A 81 17.71 22.56 -1.38
CA ALA A 81 17.20 22.19 -0.07
C ALA A 81 16.51 20.82 -0.06
N ALA A 82 15.71 20.51 -1.09
CA ALA A 82 15.04 19.23 -1.25
C ALA A 82 16.05 18.09 -1.50
N ALA A 83 17.11 18.35 -2.26
CA ALA A 83 18.18 17.39 -2.52
C ALA A 83 19.01 17.09 -1.26
N LYS A 84 19.35 18.12 -0.46
CA LYS A 84 20.02 17.93 0.84
C LYS A 84 19.14 17.12 1.82
N ALA A 85 17.84 17.41 1.86
CA ALA A 85 16.87 16.65 2.66
C ALA A 85 16.77 15.19 2.19
N TYR A 86 16.65 14.94 0.89
CA TYR A 86 16.64 13.60 0.30
C TYR A 86 17.90 12.78 0.65
N ASN A 87 19.08 13.37 0.48
CA ASN A 87 20.35 12.68 0.77
C ASN A 87 20.43 12.32 2.26
N LYS A 88 20.13 13.28 3.13
CA LYS A 88 20.11 13.06 4.58
C LYS A 88 19.08 12.02 5.00
N ALA A 89 17.88 12.06 4.43
CA ALA A 89 16.83 11.08 4.71
C ALA A 89 17.24 9.66 4.27
N ASN A 90 17.91 9.51 3.12
CA ASN A 90 18.43 8.20 2.69
C ASN A 90 19.57 7.68 3.58
N GLU A 91 20.43 8.55 4.09
CA GLU A 91 21.47 8.20 5.06
C GLU A 91 20.87 7.78 6.41
N ASN A 92 19.83 8.48 6.84
CA ASN A 92 19.15 8.24 8.10
C ASN A 92 18.18 7.05 8.06
N LEU A 93 17.61 6.71 6.89
CA LEU A 93 16.49 5.78 6.78
C LEU A 93 16.73 4.45 7.52
N ALA A 94 17.92 3.85 7.34
CA ALA A 94 18.27 2.60 8.00
C ALA A 94 18.41 2.77 9.53
N ASN A 95 19.01 3.87 9.97
CA ASN A 95 19.21 4.19 11.38
C ASN A 95 17.89 4.52 12.07
N ASP A 96 17.02 5.31 11.44
CA ASP A 96 15.73 5.71 11.99
C ASP A 96 14.73 4.55 11.97
N THR A 97 14.78 3.70 10.95
CA THR A 97 14.03 2.41 10.95
C THR A 97 14.48 1.54 12.12
N LYS A 98 15.80 1.39 12.33
CA LYS A 98 16.34 0.64 13.47
C LYS A 98 15.92 1.29 14.79
N ALA A 99 15.98 2.61 14.90
CA ALA A 99 15.61 3.34 16.12
C ALA A 99 14.13 3.19 16.46
N VAL A 100 13.23 3.15 15.47
CA VAL A 100 11.81 2.82 15.68
C VAL A 100 11.67 1.40 16.20
N ASN A 101 12.37 0.43 15.61
CA ASN A 101 12.32 -0.97 16.06
C ASN A 101 12.85 -1.13 17.49
N ASP A 102 13.98 -0.50 17.82
CA ASP A 102 14.57 -0.53 19.17
C ASP A 102 13.63 0.15 20.20
N ALA A 103 13.04 1.29 19.84
CA ALA A 103 12.08 1.98 20.70
C ALA A 103 10.80 1.15 20.91
N GLN A 104 10.34 0.45 19.88
CA GLN A 104 9.21 -0.46 19.98
C GLN A 104 9.52 -1.63 20.92
N ALA A 105 10.72 -2.21 20.83
CA ALA A 105 11.17 -3.24 21.75
C ALA A 105 11.26 -2.74 23.20
N ALA A 106 11.67 -1.48 23.42
CA ALA A 106 11.67 -0.86 24.73
C ALA A 106 10.26 -0.67 25.30
N VAL A 107 9.28 -0.28 24.47
CA VAL A 107 7.86 -0.22 24.87
C VAL A 107 7.37 -1.61 25.27
N ASP A 108 7.70 -2.64 24.51
CA ASP A 108 7.32 -4.01 24.83
C ASP A 108 7.94 -4.50 26.14
N ALA A 109 9.20 -4.17 26.41
CA ALA A 109 9.88 -4.50 27.66
C ALA A 109 9.26 -3.77 28.87
N ALA A 110 9.01 -2.47 28.73
CA ALA A 110 8.36 -1.67 29.78
C ALA A 110 6.93 -2.16 30.07
N GLN A 111 6.19 -2.56 29.03
CA GLN A 111 4.84 -3.13 29.20
C GLN A 111 4.90 -4.45 29.99
N LYS A 112 5.88 -5.32 29.74
CA LYS A 112 6.06 -6.54 30.54
C LYS A 112 6.30 -6.25 32.02
N LEU A 113 7.02 -5.18 32.35
CA LEU A 113 7.25 -4.76 33.73
C LEU A 113 5.96 -4.27 34.39
N VAL A 114 5.12 -3.52 33.66
CA VAL A 114 3.78 -3.12 34.14
C VAL A 114 2.93 -4.35 34.42
N ASP A 115 2.90 -5.29 33.49
CA ASP A 115 2.11 -6.51 33.60
C ASP A 115 2.58 -7.38 34.78
N ALA A 116 3.90 -7.47 35.01
CA ALA A 116 4.48 -8.23 36.12
C ALA A 116 4.18 -7.65 37.50
N ASN A 117 4.08 -6.31 37.61
CA ASN A 117 3.85 -5.61 38.87
C ASN A 117 2.38 -5.29 39.14
N THR A 118 1.50 -5.47 38.16
CA THR A 118 0.05 -5.30 38.35
C THR A 118 -0.48 -6.40 39.29
N PRO A 119 -1.15 -6.05 40.41
CA PRO A 119 -1.71 -7.03 41.33
C PRO A 119 -2.64 -8.02 40.61
N LYS A 120 -2.37 -9.31 40.75
CA LYS A 120 -3.20 -10.38 40.19
C LYS A 120 -4.43 -10.61 41.06
N VAL A 121 -5.42 -9.73 40.94
CA VAL A 121 -6.77 -9.98 41.45
C VAL A 121 -7.44 -10.98 40.51
N GLU A 122 -8.19 -11.96 41.03
CA GLU A 122 -8.96 -12.85 40.16
C GLU A 122 -9.98 -12.01 39.38
N PRO A 123 -9.91 -11.98 38.04
CA PRO A 123 -10.77 -11.10 37.26
C PRO A 123 -12.22 -11.61 37.32
N SER A 124 -13.17 -10.69 37.52
CA SER A 124 -14.61 -11.00 37.45
C SER A 124 -14.97 -11.59 36.08
N LYS A 125 -16.07 -12.36 36.01
CA LYS A 125 -16.57 -12.90 34.73
C LYS A 125 -16.79 -11.81 33.67
N ASP A 126 -17.13 -10.59 34.09
CA ASP A 126 -17.31 -9.44 33.19
C ASP A 126 -16.00 -8.96 32.57
N ALA A 127 -14.89 -8.96 33.32
CA ALA A 127 -13.58 -8.57 32.78
C ALA A 127 -13.09 -9.52 31.67
N LYS A 128 -13.35 -10.84 31.83
CA LYS A 128 -13.06 -11.84 30.79
C LYS A 128 -13.88 -11.59 29.52
N ARG A 129 -15.18 -11.35 29.68
CA ARG A 129 -16.09 -11.08 28.56
C ARG A 129 -15.73 -9.79 27.82
N VAL A 130 -15.35 -8.73 28.54
CA VAL A 130 -14.90 -7.46 27.94
C VAL A 130 -13.59 -7.65 27.18
N ALA A 131 -12.65 -8.44 27.71
CA ALA A 131 -11.38 -8.72 27.03
C ALA A 131 -11.57 -9.53 25.74
N LEU A 132 -12.46 -10.52 25.75
CA LEU A 132 -12.83 -11.29 24.54
C LEU A 132 -13.54 -10.42 23.50
N ALA A 133 -14.50 -9.58 23.90
CA ALA A 133 -15.19 -8.68 22.98
C ALA A 133 -14.21 -7.72 22.27
N LYS A 134 -13.22 -7.18 23.00
CA LYS A 134 -12.16 -6.36 22.40
C LYS A 134 -11.25 -7.16 21.46
N LEU A 135 -10.99 -8.43 21.77
CA LEU A 135 -10.23 -9.33 20.91
C LEU A 135 -10.99 -9.64 19.61
N ASP A 136 -12.30 -9.87 19.69
CA ASP A 136 -13.18 -10.05 18.52
C ASP A 136 -13.20 -8.80 17.62
N GLU A 137 -13.41 -7.62 18.21
CA GLU A 137 -13.37 -6.36 17.47
C GLU A 137 -12.01 -6.11 16.80
N ALA A 138 -10.91 -6.41 17.50
CA ALA A 138 -9.57 -6.26 16.95
C ALA A 138 -9.30 -7.27 15.83
N LYS A 139 -9.81 -8.51 15.97
CA LYS A 139 -9.73 -9.53 14.94
C LYS A 139 -10.50 -9.13 13.68
N GLU A 140 -11.72 -8.64 13.82
CA GLU A 140 -12.53 -8.20 12.68
C GLU A 140 -11.84 -7.05 11.92
N LYS A 141 -11.26 -6.10 12.64
CA LYS A 141 -10.47 -5.00 12.04
C LYS A 141 -9.22 -5.53 11.32
N LEU A 142 -8.52 -6.50 11.90
CA LEU A 142 -7.37 -7.14 11.28
C LEU A 142 -7.75 -7.89 10.00
N ASP A 143 -8.83 -8.66 10.02
CA ASP A 143 -9.31 -9.41 8.85
C ASP A 143 -9.69 -8.44 7.71
N LYS A 144 -10.41 -7.35 8.01
CA LYS A 144 -10.73 -6.29 7.04
C LYS A 144 -9.48 -5.60 6.49
N ALA A 145 -8.50 -5.31 7.35
CA ALA A 145 -7.24 -4.71 6.91
C ALA A 145 -6.44 -5.66 6.02
N LYS A 146 -6.50 -6.97 6.30
CA LYS A 146 -5.87 -8.00 5.46
C LYS A 146 -6.51 -8.05 4.07
N GLU A 147 -7.84 -8.08 3.99
CA GLU A 147 -8.55 -8.07 2.71
C GLU A 147 -8.21 -6.82 1.89
N ALA A 148 -8.16 -5.65 2.53
CA ALA A 148 -7.76 -4.41 1.87
C ALA A 148 -6.31 -4.46 1.36
N LYS A 149 -5.39 -5.03 2.14
CA LYS A 149 -4.00 -5.23 1.75
C LYS A 149 -3.88 -6.20 0.57
N ASP A 150 -4.54 -7.36 0.63
CA ASP A 150 -4.54 -8.36 -0.43
C ASP A 150 -5.08 -7.77 -1.75
N LYS A 151 -6.17 -7.00 -1.67
CA LYS A 151 -6.75 -6.30 -2.82
C LYS A 151 -5.82 -5.26 -3.41
N ALA A 152 -5.23 -4.40 -2.57
CA ALA A 152 -4.30 -3.38 -3.03
C ALA A 152 -3.05 -3.98 -3.67
N PHE A 153 -2.57 -5.11 -3.13
CA PHE A 153 -1.47 -5.85 -3.75
C PHE A 153 -1.84 -6.41 -5.12
N ALA A 154 -3.01 -7.04 -5.24
CA ALA A 154 -3.46 -7.58 -6.53
C ALA A 154 -3.57 -6.50 -7.62
N GLU A 155 -4.01 -5.29 -7.24
CA GLU A 155 -4.05 -4.14 -8.15
C GLU A 155 -2.64 -3.65 -8.51
N ALA A 156 -1.71 -3.60 -7.55
CA ALA A 156 -0.33 -3.22 -7.77
C ALA A 156 0.43 -4.24 -8.64
N ASP A 157 0.20 -5.54 -8.44
CA ASP A 157 0.78 -6.61 -9.25
C ASP A 157 0.26 -6.58 -10.70
N ALA A 158 -1.04 -6.38 -10.88
CA ALA A 158 -1.61 -6.21 -12.21
C ALA A 158 -1.03 -4.97 -12.93
N ALA A 159 -0.83 -3.86 -12.21
CA ALA A 159 -0.19 -2.66 -12.75
C ALA A 159 1.30 -2.87 -13.05
N PHE A 160 2.00 -3.65 -12.23
CA PHE A 160 3.39 -4.05 -12.47
C PHE A 160 3.52 -4.84 -13.78
N ASN A 161 2.66 -5.85 -13.98
CA ASN A 161 2.65 -6.66 -15.20
C ASN A 161 2.32 -5.79 -16.44
N ALA A 162 1.35 -4.88 -16.33
CA ALA A 162 1.03 -3.95 -17.42
C ALA A 162 2.19 -3.00 -17.78
N LYS A 163 2.93 -2.52 -16.77
CA LYS A 163 4.17 -1.75 -16.98
C LYS A 163 5.21 -2.61 -17.71
N HIS A 164 5.42 -3.85 -17.28
CA HIS A 164 6.39 -4.75 -17.90
C HIS A 164 6.05 -5.05 -19.37
N ASP A 165 4.77 -5.28 -19.68
CA ASP A 165 4.29 -5.45 -21.04
C ASP A 165 4.54 -4.19 -21.90
N ALA A 166 4.29 -3.00 -21.35
CA ALA A 166 4.55 -1.74 -22.05
C ALA A 166 6.05 -1.53 -22.32
N GLU A 167 6.93 -1.92 -21.39
CA GLU A 167 8.39 -1.91 -21.61
C GLU A 167 8.80 -2.83 -22.76
N ASN A 168 8.21 -4.03 -22.81
CA ASN A 168 8.48 -5.00 -23.88
C ASN A 168 7.97 -4.51 -25.24
N ASN A 169 6.79 -3.88 -25.28
CA ASN A 169 6.23 -3.29 -26.50
C ASN A 169 7.09 -2.14 -27.04
N LEU A 170 7.62 -1.27 -26.17
CA LEU A 170 8.55 -0.22 -26.58
C LEU A 170 9.82 -0.81 -27.18
N LYS A 171 10.43 -1.82 -26.53
CA LYS A 171 11.61 -2.50 -27.06
C LYS A 171 11.34 -3.14 -28.43
N ALA A 172 10.17 -3.77 -28.59
CA ALA A 172 9.76 -4.37 -29.86
C ALA A 172 9.59 -3.32 -30.96
N ALA A 173 8.96 -2.17 -30.67
CA ALA A 173 8.81 -1.07 -31.62
C ALA A 173 10.16 -0.45 -32.03
N GLN A 174 11.07 -0.26 -31.06
CA GLN A 174 12.44 0.21 -31.32
C GLN A 174 13.21 -0.77 -32.21
N ARG A 175 13.06 -2.08 -31.94
CA ARG A 175 13.67 -3.13 -32.75
C ARG A 175 13.11 -3.15 -34.17
N ALA A 176 11.79 -3.04 -34.35
CA ALA A 176 11.17 -2.98 -35.67
C ALA A 176 11.69 -1.80 -36.51
N LEU A 177 11.87 -0.62 -35.90
CA LEU A 177 12.50 0.52 -36.58
C LEU A 177 13.93 0.20 -37.02
N LYS A 178 14.72 -0.39 -36.13
CA LYS A 178 16.12 -0.73 -36.43
C LYS A 178 16.21 -1.78 -37.54
N ASP A 179 15.45 -2.86 -37.43
CA ASP A 179 15.43 -3.95 -38.40
C ASP A 179 14.99 -3.41 -39.78
N TYR A 180 13.96 -2.56 -39.85
CA TYR A 180 13.55 -1.91 -41.10
C TYR A 180 14.67 -1.05 -41.71
N GLN A 181 15.35 -0.24 -40.89
CA GLN A 181 16.44 0.63 -41.36
C GLN A 181 17.65 -0.17 -41.88
N ASP A 182 17.97 -1.29 -41.24
CA ASP A 182 19.09 -2.15 -41.62
C ASP A 182 18.76 -2.94 -42.91
N GLU A 183 17.56 -3.52 -43.01
CA GLU A 183 17.12 -4.31 -44.16
C GLU A 183 16.88 -3.46 -45.42
N ASN A 184 16.44 -2.21 -45.25
CA ASN A 184 16.08 -1.30 -46.36
C ASN A 184 17.11 -0.18 -46.56
N ALA A 185 18.36 -0.38 -46.11
CA ALA A 185 19.41 0.63 -46.15
C ALA A 185 19.70 1.16 -47.58
N LYS A 186 19.47 0.35 -48.61
CA LYS A 186 19.66 0.72 -50.02
C LYS A 186 18.61 1.69 -50.55
N ASP A 187 17.42 1.70 -49.94
CA ASP A 187 16.28 2.55 -50.33
C ASP A 187 16.20 3.84 -49.51
N LYS A 188 17.23 4.11 -48.70
CA LYS A 188 17.34 5.27 -47.83
C LYS A 188 17.26 6.57 -48.65
N GLY A 189 16.31 7.43 -48.27
CA GLY A 189 16.04 8.69 -48.96
C GLY A 189 14.87 8.62 -49.93
N SER A 190 14.37 7.42 -50.26
CA SER A 190 13.13 7.29 -51.04
C SER A 190 11.91 7.77 -50.23
N ARG A 191 10.86 8.20 -50.95
CA ARG A 191 9.60 8.65 -50.33
C ARG A 191 8.93 7.52 -49.53
N ALA A 192 8.96 6.30 -50.05
CA ALA A 192 8.39 5.13 -49.38
C ALA A 192 9.15 4.79 -48.08
N TYR A 193 10.49 4.78 -48.15
CA TYR A 193 11.34 4.56 -46.97
C TYR A 193 11.06 5.60 -45.88
N ASN A 194 11.03 6.88 -46.24
CA ASN A 194 10.79 7.96 -45.28
C ASN A 194 9.39 7.90 -44.66
N ALA A 195 8.37 7.48 -45.42
CA ALA A 195 7.01 7.30 -44.91
C ALA A 195 6.93 6.18 -43.87
N GLU A 196 7.57 5.04 -44.12
CA GLU A 196 7.58 3.90 -43.20
C GLU A 196 8.38 4.21 -41.92
N VAL A 197 9.54 4.86 -42.04
CA VAL A 197 10.31 5.33 -40.88
C VAL A 197 9.48 6.30 -40.03
N ALA A 198 8.71 7.20 -40.65
CA ALA A 198 7.84 8.12 -39.91
C ALA A 198 6.71 7.36 -39.19
N SER A 199 6.12 6.35 -39.82
CA SER A 199 5.12 5.46 -39.21
C SER A 199 5.69 4.71 -37.99
N LEU A 200 6.86 4.08 -38.13
CA LEU A 200 7.52 3.34 -37.06
C LEU A 200 7.93 4.25 -35.89
N LYS A 201 8.38 5.48 -36.17
CA LYS A 201 8.63 6.49 -35.12
C LYS A 201 7.35 6.88 -34.38
N LYS A 202 6.22 6.99 -35.09
CA LYS A 202 4.92 7.24 -34.45
C LYS A 202 4.55 6.09 -33.50
N VAL A 203 4.73 4.84 -33.91
CA VAL A 203 4.49 3.66 -33.06
C VAL A 203 5.39 3.67 -31.82
N ILE A 204 6.67 4.06 -31.95
CA ILE A 204 7.57 4.22 -30.79
C ILE A 204 7.07 5.30 -29.82
N ASN A 205 6.57 6.43 -30.34
CA ASN A 205 6.02 7.49 -29.49
C ASN A 205 4.76 7.01 -28.74
N GLU A 206 3.84 6.33 -29.43
CA GLU A 206 2.64 5.75 -28.81
C GLU A 206 3.00 4.71 -27.74
N ALA A 207 4.01 3.86 -27.99
CA ALA A 207 4.51 2.88 -27.01
C ALA A 207 5.18 3.56 -25.80
N ASN A 208 5.90 4.67 -26.01
CA ASN A 208 6.47 5.47 -24.92
C ASN A 208 5.38 6.12 -24.04
N GLU A 209 4.34 6.68 -24.65
CA GLU A 209 3.20 7.24 -23.93
C GLU A 209 2.47 6.16 -23.11
N ALA A 210 2.25 4.98 -23.69
CA ALA A 210 1.67 3.84 -23.00
C ALA A 210 2.52 3.39 -21.80
N LEU A 211 3.85 3.34 -21.96
CA LEU A 211 4.77 3.03 -20.88
C LEU A 211 4.73 4.08 -19.76
N SER A 212 4.68 5.37 -20.12
CA SER A 212 4.56 6.45 -19.13
C SER A 212 3.28 6.31 -18.32
N ALA A 213 2.13 6.09 -18.98
CA ALA A 213 0.86 5.86 -18.30
C ALA A 213 0.87 4.61 -17.41
N ALA A 214 1.51 3.52 -17.85
CA ALA A 214 1.63 2.30 -17.07
C ALA A 214 2.54 2.48 -15.83
N LYS A 215 3.63 3.25 -15.95
CA LYS A 215 4.50 3.62 -14.83
C LYS A 215 3.73 4.41 -13.77
N THR A 216 2.93 5.40 -14.17
CA THR A 216 2.10 6.18 -13.25
C THR A 216 1.09 5.29 -12.52
N LYS A 217 0.37 4.44 -13.27
CA LYS A 217 -0.60 3.51 -12.67
C LYS A 217 0.04 2.56 -11.66
N PHE A 218 1.23 2.03 -11.97
CA PHE A 218 1.96 1.18 -11.03
C PHE A 218 2.39 1.96 -9.79
N ALA A 219 2.90 3.19 -9.93
CA ALA A 219 3.29 4.01 -8.80
C ALA A 219 2.11 4.33 -7.86
N ASP A 220 0.94 4.64 -8.42
CA ASP A 220 -0.27 4.91 -7.64
C ASP A 220 -0.77 3.64 -6.91
N ALA A 221 -0.76 2.49 -7.60
CA ALA A 221 -1.18 1.22 -7.01
C ALA A 221 -0.20 0.72 -5.94
N ASP A 222 1.12 0.85 -6.15
CA ASP A 222 2.14 0.51 -5.16
C ASP A 222 2.03 1.40 -3.91
N LYS A 223 1.72 2.69 -4.09
CA LYS A 223 1.43 3.60 -2.97
C LYS A 223 0.21 3.13 -2.18
N ALA A 224 -0.90 2.80 -2.86
CA ALA A 224 -2.10 2.28 -2.21
C ALA A 224 -1.83 0.96 -1.44
N PHE A 225 -1.02 0.07 -2.01
CA PHE A 225 -0.57 -1.15 -1.34
C PHE A 225 0.23 -0.85 -0.08
N LYS A 226 1.20 0.07 -0.12
CA LYS A 226 1.98 0.49 1.05
C LYS A 226 1.12 1.09 2.15
N GLU A 227 0.14 1.94 1.80
CA GLU A 227 -0.83 2.48 2.76
C GLU A 227 -1.69 1.39 3.39
N ALA A 228 -2.17 0.42 2.60
CA ALA A 228 -2.93 -0.72 3.11
C ALA A 228 -2.08 -1.64 4.01
N ALA A 229 -0.81 -1.86 3.66
CA ALA A 229 0.14 -2.62 4.46
C ALA A 229 0.42 -1.94 5.82
N GLY A 230 0.52 -0.61 5.83
CA GLY A 230 0.61 0.17 7.07
C GLY A 230 -0.59 -0.02 7.99
N LYS A 231 -1.81 0.11 7.44
CA LYS A 231 -3.07 -0.11 8.18
C LYS A 231 -3.19 -1.54 8.70
N PHE A 232 -2.75 -2.53 7.92
CA PHE A 232 -2.67 -3.92 8.39
C PHE A 232 -1.71 -4.07 9.56
N GLY A 233 -0.53 -3.43 9.51
CA GLY A 233 0.43 -3.43 10.61
C GLY A 233 -0.14 -2.84 11.90
N GLU A 234 -0.84 -1.71 11.80
CA GLU A 234 -1.55 -1.09 12.93
C GLU A 234 -2.63 -2.03 13.52
N ALA A 235 -3.43 -2.66 12.66
CA ALA A 235 -4.46 -3.60 13.09
C ALA A 235 -3.86 -4.86 13.73
N LEU A 236 -2.73 -5.35 13.22
CA LEU A 236 -2.03 -6.50 13.79
C LEU A 236 -1.46 -6.17 15.18
N THR A 237 -0.90 -4.97 15.37
CA THR A 237 -0.46 -4.51 16.69
C THR A 237 -1.63 -4.36 17.67
N ALA A 238 -2.77 -3.82 17.21
CA ALA A 238 -3.97 -3.72 18.04
C ALA A 238 -4.50 -5.11 18.45
N TYR A 239 -4.54 -6.05 17.51
CA TYR A 239 -4.90 -7.44 17.78
C TYR A 239 -3.92 -8.10 18.77
N ALA A 240 -2.62 -7.93 18.60
CA ALA A 240 -1.61 -8.47 19.51
C ALA A 240 -1.78 -7.92 20.94
N GLY A 241 -2.10 -6.63 21.08
CA GLY A 241 -2.43 -6.01 22.36
C GLY A 241 -3.70 -6.59 22.99
N ALA A 242 -4.77 -6.74 22.21
CA ALA A 242 -6.02 -7.35 22.69
C ALA A 242 -5.85 -8.81 23.10
N TYR A 243 -5.05 -9.58 22.34
CA TYR A 243 -4.75 -10.98 22.61
C TYR A 243 -3.96 -11.13 23.92
N LYS A 244 -2.93 -10.32 24.15
CA LYS A 244 -2.20 -10.27 25.42
C LYS A 244 -3.11 -9.89 26.60
N ASN A 245 -3.99 -8.90 26.41
CA ASN A 245 -4.94 -8.48 27.44
C ASN A 245 -5.97 -9.57 27.80
N ALA A 246 -6.45 -10.32 26.80
CA ALA A 246 -7.32 -11.47 27.01
C ALA A 246 -6.61 -12.57 27.80
N GLN A 247 -5.33 -12.87 27.48
CA GLN A 247 -4.52 -13.80 28.27
C GLN A 247 -4.30 -13.32 29.71
N ALA A 248 -3.96 -12.04 29.91
CA ALA A 248 -3.79 -11.45 31.25
C ALA A 248 -5.09 -11.52 32.08
N SER A 249 -6.23 -11.41 31.42
CA SER A 249 -7.57 -11.55 32.03
C SER A 249 -7.97 -13.02 32.28
N LYS A 250 -7.11 -14.00 31.97
CA LYS A 250 -7.43 -15.44 32.02
C LYS A 250 -8.67 -15.80 31.18
N ALA A 251 -8.87 -15.11 30.06
CA ALA A 251 -9.84 -15.52 29.04
C ALA A 251 -9.26 -16.68 28.23
N ASP A 252 -10.12 -17.56 27.74
CA ASP A 252 -9.71 -18.63 26.83
C ASP A 252 -9.50 -18.03 25.43
N VAL A 253 -8.26 -18.06 24.96
CA VAL A 253 -7.85 -17.57 23.64
C VAL A 253 -7.47 -18.70 22.68
N SER A 254 -7.70 -19.96 23.05
CA SER A 254 -7.26 -21.13 22.28
C SER A 254 -7.85 -21.20 20.87
N THR A 255 -8.99 -20.56 20.64
CA THR A 255 -9.66 -20.48 19.34
C THR A 255 -9.14 -19.35 18.46
N TYR A 256 -8.26 -18.48 18.98
CA TYR A 256 -7.75 -17.32 18.26
C TYR A 256 -6.36 -17.60 17.70
N PRO A 257 -6.09 -17.22 16.44
CA PRO A 257 -4.76 -17.35 15.86
C PRO A 257 -3.75 -16.48 16.61
N THR A 258 -2.53 -16.98 16.81
CA THR A 258 -1.49 -16.18 17.48
C THR A 258 -1.10 -14.99 16.61
N PRO A 259 -0.72 -13.83 17.19
CA PRO A 259 -0.27 -12.68 16.41
C PRO A 259 0.90 -13.01 15.47
N ALA A 260 1.83 -13.87 15.91
CA ALA A 260 2.95 -14.32 15.09
C ALA A 260 2.50 -15.13 13.87
N SER A 261 1.47 -15.98 14.00
CA SER A 261 0.91 -16.74 12.88
C SER A 261 0.14 -15.92 11.86
N LEU A 262 -0.20 -14.66 12.20
CA LEU A 262 -0.91 -13.74 11.31
C LEU A 262 0.03 -12.75 10.62
N ALA A 263 1.30 -12.70 11.03
CA ALA A 263 2.28 -11.84 10.40
C ALA A 263 2.59 -12.37 8.98
N PRO A 264 2.48 -11.53 7.94
CA PRO A 264 2.77 -11.92 6.58
C PRO A 264 4.27 -12.22 6.40
N LEU A 265 4.58 -13.25 5.61
CA LEU A 265 5.94 -13.60 5.25
C LEU A 265 6.46 -12.64 4.17
N SER A 266 7.78 -12.49 4.08
CA SER A 266 8.44 -11.66 3.06
C SER A 266 8.17 -12.15 1.63
N THR A 267 7.78 -13.41 1.47
CA THR A 267 7.45 -14.05 0.19
C THR A 267 6.01 -13.87 -0.24
N ASP A 268 5.12 -13.41 0.63
CA ASP A 268 3.68 -13.38 0.36
C ASP A 268 3.27 -12.28 -0.63
N TYR A 269 4.11 -11.25 -0.80
CA TYR A 269 3.80 -10.05 -1.57
C TYR A 269 4.98 -9.67 -2.49
N VAL A 270 5.27 -10.52 -3.47
CA VAL A 270 6.32 -10.31 -4.47
C VAL A 270 5.69 -10.09 -5.85
N TYR A 271 5.90 -8.91 -6.44
CA TYR A 271 5.37 -8.58 -7.77
C TYR A 271 5.89 -9.52 -8.86
N GLY A 272 5.05 -9.83 -9.84
CA GLY A 272 5.39 -10.68 -10.99
C GLY A 272 5.57 -12.16 -10.64
N THR A 273 5.30 -12.56 -9.39
CA THR A 273 5.16 -13.97 -9.00
C THR A 273 3.68 -14.28 -8.84
N ASN A 274 3.24 -15.50 -9.20
CA ASN A 274 1.83 -15.91 -9.21
C ASN A 274 1.16 -15.72 -7.83
N PHE A 275 0.70 -14.50 -7.55
CA PHE A 275 -0.08 -14.18 -6.37
C PHE A 275 -1.45 -14.82 -6.50
N VAL A 276 -1.81 -15.64 -5.52
CA VAL A 276 -3.16 -16.20 -5.41
C VAL A 276 -3.88 -15.40 -4.33
N PRO A 277 -4.77 -14.46 -4.70
CA PRO A 277 -5.59 -13.78 -3.72
C PRO A 277 -6.44 -14.80 -2.94
N SER A 278 -6.82 -14.44 -1.71
CA SER A 278 -7.93 -15.13 -1.04
C SER A 278 -9.14 -15.19 -1.97
N ALA A 279 -9.90 -16.29 -1.96
CA ALA A 279 -10.96 -16.61 -2.93
C ALA A 279 -12.05 -15.54 -3.10
N THR A 280 -12.11 -14.54 -2.21
CA THR A 280 -13.05 -13.41 -2.21
C THR A 280 -12.55 -12.16 -2.97
N VAL A 281 -11.28 -12.10 -3.37
CA VAL A 281 -10.67 -10.91 -4.01
C VAL A 281 -10.46 -11.17 -5.50
N GLN A 282 -11.39 -10.71 -6.33
CA GLN A 282 -11.17 -10.63 -7.78
C GLN A 282 -10.55 -9.27 -8.14
N PRO A 283 -9.34 -9.23 -8.71
CA PRO A 283 -8.78 -7.98 -9.22
C PRO A 283 -9.67 -7.43 -10.35
N GLY A 284 -9.96 -6.13 -10.28
CA GLY A 284 -10.57 -5.42 -11.40
C GLY A 284 -9.61 -5.45 -12.59
N LYS A 285 -10.09 -5.91 -13.75
CA LYS A 285 -9.30 -6.01 -14.98
C LYS A 285 -8.75 -4.61 -15.32
N PRO A 286 -7.43 -4.38 -15.34
CA PRO A 286 -6.90 -3.14 -15.86
C PRO A 286 -7.34 -3.04 -17.32
N GLY A 287 -7.97 -1.92 -17.70
CA GLY A 287 -8.37 -1.69 -19.08
C GLY A 287 -7.15 -1.85 -19.99
N ALA A 288 -7.17 -2.88 -20.84
CA ALA A 288 -6.10 -3.16 -21.78
C ALA A 288 -5.98 -1.96 -22.74
N ALA A 289 -4.89 -1.20 -22.64
CA ALA A 289 -4.46 -0.36 -23.75
C ALA A 289 -4.03 -1.30 -24.87
N LYS A 290 -4.90 -1.51 -25.86
CA LYS A 290 -4.58 -2.35 -27.03
C LYS A 290 -3.40 -1.72 -27.76
N PRO A 291 -2.26 -2.42 -27.90
CA PRO A 291 -1.25 -2.04 -28.86
C PRO A 291 -1.84 -2.19 -30.27
N GLY A 292 -1.66 -1.20 -31.14
CA GLY A 292 -1.79 -1.42 -32.57
C GLY A 292 -0.82 -2.54 -32.96
N LYS A 293 -1.31 -3.58 -33.66
CA LYS A 293 -0.47 -4.70 -34.09
C LYS A 293 0.69 -4.18 -34.96
N PRO A 294 1.95 -4.54 -34.67
CA PRO A 294 3.06 -4.25 -35.58
C PRO A 294 2.86 -5.03 -36.89
N GLY A 295 2.90 -4.33 -38.02
CA GLY A 295 2.98 -4.95 -39.36
C GLY A 295 1.70 -5.00 -40.20
N GLN A 296 0.60 -4.35 -39.82
CA GLN A 296 -0.51 -4.12 -40.77
C GLN A 296 -0.40 -2.74 -41.41
N ALA A 297 -0.25 -2.73 -42.73
CA ALA A 297 -0.32 -1.52 -43.55
C ALA A 297 -1.58 -0.71 -43.22
N ALA A 298 -1.42 0.60 -43.13
CA ALA A 298 -2.48 1.55 -42.85
C ALA A 298 -3.60 1.44 -43.91
N GLY A 299 -4.72 0.82 -43.54
CA GLY A 299 -5.82 0.62 -44.46
C GLY A 299 -7.02 -0.12 -43.88
N GLN A 300 -7.56 0.34 -42.75
CA GLN A 300 -9.01 0.37 -42.46
C GLN A 300 -9.24 0.87 -41.03
N ALA A 301 -9.70 2.12 -40.94
CA ALA A 301 -10.50 2.55 -39.80
C ALA A 301 -11.84 1.81 -39.89
N GLY A 302 -12.19 1.03 -38.86
CA GLY A 302 -13.44 0.27 -38.82
C GLY A 302 -13.86 0.01 -37.37
N ALA A 303 -15.03 0.52 -37.01
CA ALA A 303 -15.68 0.49 -35.72
C ALA A 303 -15.66 -0.89 -35.02
N ASN A 304 -15.45 -0.87 -33.70
CA ASN A 304 -16.23 -1.67 -32.75
C ASN A 304 -15.93 -1.23 -31.30
N GLY A 305 -16.68 -0.23 -30.85
CA GLY A 305 -17.08 -0.17 -29.45
C GLY A 305 -18.38 -0.95 -29.31
N ALA A 306 -18.37 -2.06 -28.55
CA ALA A 306 -19.50 -2.57 -27.78
C ALA A 306 -19.16 -3.90 -27.07
N ALA A 307 -19.43 -3.89 -25.76
CA ALA A 307 -20.04 -4.95 -24.96
C ALA A 307 -19.40 -6.35 -24.88
N ALA A 308 -18.93 -6.69 -23.68
CA ALA A 308 -19.14 -8.02 -23.10
C ALA A 308 -19.07 -7.94 -21.56
N GLY A 309 -20.22 -8.04 -20.89
CA GLY A 309 -20.27 -8.38 -19.46
C GLY A 309 -21.39 -7.76 -18.63
N ALA A 310 -22.65 -8.12 -18.88
CA ALA A 310 -23.68 -8.13 -17.83
C ALA A 310 -24.46 -9.45 -17.94
N LYS A 311 -24.47 -10.20 -16.84
CA LYS A 311 -25.13 -11.50 -16.65
C LYS A 311 -26.65 -11.31 -16.47
N THR A 312 -27.40 -12.39 -16.71
CA THR A 312 -28.68 -12.81 -16.10
C THR A 312 -28.82 -12.31 -14.64
N GLU A 313 -29.96 -11.91 -14.06
CA GLU A 313 -31.29 -12.54 -14.05
C GLU A 313 -32.33 -11.68 -13.23
N VAL A 314 -33.63 -11.93 -13.46
CA VAL A 314 -34.84 -11.75 -12.58
C VAL A 314 -35.60 -10.39 -12.48
N GLU A 315 -36.74 -10.37 -13.20
CA GLU A 315 -38.15 -10.01 -12.88
C GLU A 315 -38.64 -8.71 -12.18
N ASN A 316 -39.64 -8.12 -12.86
CA ASN A 316 -40.97 -7.65 -12.41
C ASN A 316 -41.17 -6.24 -11.79
N LYS A 317 -41.78 -5.31 -12.58
CA LYS A 317 -43.24 -5.02 -12.54
C LYS A 317 -43.68 -3.85 -13.46
N LYS A 318 -44.86 -4.09 -14.08
CA LYS A 318 -45.98 -3.18 -14.39
C LYS A 318 -45.96 -2.25 -15.63
N ASP A 319 -46.86 -2.61 -16.54
CA ASP A 319 -47.92 -1.77 -17.15
C ASP A 319 -47.55 -0.49 -17.89
N LYS A 320 -47.58 -0.58 -19.23
CA LYS A 320 -48.41 0.25 -20.16
C LYS A 320 -47.95 -0.08 -21.59
N ASP A 321 -48.66 -0.93 -22.29
CA ASP A 321 -49.69 -0.51 -23.26
C ASP A 321 -49.12 0.39 -24.37
N LYS A 322 -48.89 -0.19 -25.56
CA LYS A 322 -49.73 0.09 -26.74
C LYS A 322 -49.32 -0.78 -27.92
N ARG A 323 -50.23 -1.70 -28.25
CA ARG A 323 -50.37 -2.29 -29.57
C ARG A 323 -50.56 -1.16 -30.58
N GLY A 324 -49.75 -1.15 -31.63
CA GLY A 324 -49.78 -0.17 -32.71
C GLY A 324 -49.12 -0.74 -33.95
N ASN A 325 -49.64 -1.89 -34.41
CA ASN A 325 -49.43 -2.37 -35.76
C ASN A 325 -50.15 -1.43 -36.74
N THR A 326 -49.41 -0.68 -37.56
CA THR A 326 -49.90 -0.21 -38.86
C THR A 326 -48.74 -0.08 -39.85
N HIS A 327 -48.83 -0.89 -40.89
CA HIS A 327 -48.10 -0.83 -42.15
C HIS A 327 -48.08 0.55 -42.81
N THR A 328 -46.95 0.88 -43.44
CA THR A 328 -46.90 1.48 -44.78
C THR A 328 -45.67 0.93 -45.55
N GLY A 329 -45.91 0.13 -46.60
CA GLY A 329 -45.01 0.04 -47.77
C GLY A 329 -45.00 1.40 -48.50
N THR A 330 -44.13 1.72 -49.44
CA THR A 330 -43.59 1.05 -50.65
C THR A 330 -42.38 1.91 -51.09
N GLY A 331 -41.27 1.41 -51.63
CA GLY A 331 -41.13 0.97 -53.02
C GLY A 331 -40.17 1.90 -53.79
N VAL A 332 -39.21 1.28 -54.49
CA VAL A 332 -38.11 1.81 -55.34
C VAL A 332 -36.87 2.31 -54.62
#